data_AF-A0A2G1WUX1-F1
#
_entry.id   AF-A0A2G1WUX1-F1
#
_cell.length_a   1.000
_cell.length_b   1.000
_cell.length_c   1.000
_cell.angle_alpha   90.00
_cell.angle_beta   90.00
_cell.angle_gamma   90.00
#
_symmetry.space_group_name_H-M   'P 1'
#
loop_
_entity.id
_entity.type
_entity.pdbx_description
1 polymer ?
#
loop_
_entity_poly.entity_id
_entity_poly.type
_entity_poly.pdbx_seq_one_letter_code
_entity_poly.pdbx_strand_id
1 'polypeptide(L)'
;MTDEGDEADGAVEAEACGRCSMSTVVGAVAKDQSPEERAERDPFRGERIEVDESAVRRASPAGYLGEVKERLDAVARRIAYGR
;
A
#
# COMPACT_ATOMS: atom_id res chain seq x y z
N MET A 1 -29.86 -18.52 4.09
CA MET A 1 -29.32 -17.16 4.28
C MET A 1 -28.45 -16.91 3.08
N THR A 2 -29.08 -16.39 2.03
CA THR A 2 -28.40 -16.04 0.79
C THR A 2 -27.78 -14.67 0.98
N ASP A 3 -26.49 -14.55 0.67
CA ASP A 3 -25.79 -13.29 0.53
C ASP A 3 -25.85 -12.93 -0.96
N GLU A 4 -26.97 -12.33 -1.36
CA GLU A 4 -27.28 -11.89 -2.74
C GLU A 4 -26.90 -10.41 -2.94
N GLY A 5 -25.73 -9.99 -2.48
CA GLY A 5 -25.41 -8.56 -2.39
C GLY A 5 -23.96 -8.20 -2.69
N ASP A 6 -23.45 -8.52 -3.88
CA ASP A 6 -22.28 -7.82 -4.43
C ASP A 6 -22.17 -8.00 -5.96
N GLU A 7 -23.09 -7.40 -6.72
CA GLU A 7 -22.83 -7.13 -8.14
C GLU A 7 -22.90 -5.62 -8.38
N ALA A 8 -21.73 -5.06 -8.75
CA ALA A 8 -21.46 -3.72 -9.29
C ALA A 8 -20.82 -2.65 -8.37
N ASP A 9 -19.62 -2.93 -7.87
CA ASP A 9 -18.45 -2.03 -7.91
C ASP A 9 -17.22 -2.97 -7.90
N GLY A 10 -16.11 -2.68 -8.58
CA GLY A 10 -15.02 -3.65 -8.78
C GLY A 10 -14.43 -4.19 -7.47
N ALA A 11 -14.94 -5.31 -6.97
CA ALA A 11 -14.61 -5.84 -5.66
C ALA A 11 -13.14 -6.28 -5.60
N VAL A 12 -12.40 -5.76 -4.61
CA VAL A 12 -11.01 -6.13 -4.36
C VAL A 12 -11.00 -7.51 -3.72
N GLU A 13 -10.71 -8.55 -4.52
CA GLU A 13 -10.64 -9.94 -4.02
C GLU A 13 -9.47 -10.09 -3.02
N ALA A 14 -9.79 -10.37 -1.76
CA ALA A 14 -8.83 -10.50 -0.68
C ALA A 14 -9.07 -11.76 0.16
N GLU A 15 -7.97 -12.43 0.51
CA GLU A 15 -7.93 -13.61 1.37
C GLU A 15 -7.44 -13.23 2.76
N ALA A 16 -8.00 -13.83 3.81
CA ALA A 16 -7.62 -13.57 5.20
C ALA A 16 -7.19 -14.86 5.93
N CYS A 17 -6.04 -14.80 6.60
CA CYS A 17 -5.58 -15.88 7.47
C CYS A 17 -6.03 -15.64 8.92
N GLY A 18 -7.02 -16.40 9.38
CA GLY A 18 -7.54 -16.29 10.75
C GLY A 18 -6.52 -16.62 11.86
N ARG A 19 -5.37 -17.23 11.53
CA ARG A 19 -4.34 -17.59 12.51
C ARG A 19 -3.40 -16.45 12.87
N CYS A 20 -3.06 -15.59 11.91
CA CYS A 20 -2.14 -14.47 12.10
C CYS A 20 -2.79 -13.10 11.88
N SER A 21 -4.10 -13.07 11.64
CA SER A 21 -4.88 -11.85 11.38
C SER A 21 -4.34 -11.03 10.21
N MET A 22 -3.74 -11.70 9.25
CA MET A 22 -3.17 -11.08 8.05
C MET A 22 -4.16 -11.24 6.88
N SER A 23 -4.34 -10.18 6.10
CA SER A 23 -5.10 -10.20 4.85
C SER A 23 -4.19 -9.89 3.65
N THR A 24 -4.51 -10.46 2.50
CA THR A 24 -3.79 -10.22 1.22
C THR A 24 -4.79 -10.06 0.10
N VAL A 25 -4.57 -9.07 -0.77
CA VAL A 25 -5.35 -8.88 -2.00
C VAL A 25 -4.86 -9.84 -3.07
N VAL A 26 -5.58 -10.94 -3.29
CA VAL A 26 -5.23 -11.96 -4.29
C VAL A 26 -5.74 -11.61 -5.68
N GLY A 27 -6.79 -10.79 -5.79
CA GLY A 27 -7.30 -10.30 -7.08
C GLY A 27 -6.32 -9.38 -7.82
N ALA A 28 -5.30 -8.87 -7.12
CA ALA A 28 -4.23 -8.09 -7.72
C ALA A 28 -3.37 -8.91 -8.70
N VAL A 29 -3.30 -10.23 -8.52
CA VAL A 29 -2.72 -11.14 -9.50
C VAL A 29 -3.86 -11.71 -10.32
N ALA A 30 -4.01 -11.25 -11.55
CA ALA A 30 -5.12 -11.58 -12.44
C ALA A 30 -5.17 -13.07 -12.82
N LYS A 31 -5.64 -13.94 -11.92
CA LYS A 31 -5.59 -15.41 -12.03
C LYS A 31 -6.44 -15.94 -13.18
N ASP A 32 -7.62 -15.38 -13.41
CA ASP A 32 -8.60 -15.84 -14.42
C ASP A 32 -8.60 -15.01 -15.72
N GLN A 33 -7.65 -14.09 -15.88
CA GLN A 33 -7.55 -13.24 -17.08
C GLN A 33 -6.58 -13.84 -18.10
N SER A 34 -6.77 -13.49 -19.37
CA SER A 34 -5.84 -13.85 -20.45
C SER A 34 -4.45 -13.27 -20.18
N PRO A 35 -3.39 -13.80 -20.81
CA PRO A 35 -2.03 -13.25 -20.66
C PRO A 35 -1.93 -11.76 -20.99
N GLU A 36 -2.74 -11.29 -21.95
CA GLU A 36 -2.76 -9.89 -22.41
C GLU A 36 -3.42 -8.97 -21.38
N GLU A 37 -4.58 -9.36 -20.86
CA GLU A 37 -5.29 -8.64 -19.79
C GLU A 37 -4.49 -8.65 -18.48
N ARG A 38 -3.83 -9.78 -18.16
CA ARG A 38 -2.92 -9.89 -17.02
C ARG A 38 -1.76 -8.92 -17.14
N ALA A 39 -1.16 -8.79 -18.32
CA ALA A 39 -0.07 -7.85 -18.54
C ALA A 39 -0.51 -6.38 -18.40
N GLU A 40 -1.76 -6.04 -18.73
CA GLU A 40 -2.30 -4.68 -18.57
C GLU A 40 -2.51 -4.30 -17.10
N ARG A 41 -2.91 -5.25 -16.25
CA ARG A 41 -3.19 -5.05 -14.82
C ARG A 41 -2.08 -5.52 -13.87
N ASP A 42 -0.94 -5.97 -14.40
CA ASP A 42 0.16 -6.48 -13.57
C ASP A 42 0.81 -5.34 -12.76
N PRO A 43 0.71 -5.36 -11.41
CA PRO A 43 1.34 -4.34 -10.56
C PRO A 43 2.88 -4.37 -10.60
N PHE A 44 3.48 -5.42 -11.16
CA PHE A 44 4.92 -5.55 -11.37
C PHE A 44 5.37 -5.29 -12.80
N ARG A 45 4.45 -4.83 -13.68
CA ARG A 45 4.78 -4.50 -15.07
C ARG A 45 5.85 -3.42 -15.15
N GLY A 46 6.84 -3.61 -16.02
CA GLY A 46 7.88 -2.63 -16.32
C GLY A 46 9.28 -3.24 -16.32
N GLU A 47 10.30 -2.42 -16.57
CA GLU A 47 11.70 -2.88 -16.53
C GLU A 47 12.27 -3.02 -15.11
N ARG A 48 11.62 -2.42 -14.09
CA ARG A 48 12.08 -2.44 -12.69
C ARG A 48 10.91 -2.48 -11.72
N ILE A 49 11.03 -3.31 -10.69
CA ILE A 49 10.12 -3.35 -9.52
C ILE A 49 10.48 -2.31 -8.45
N GLU A 50 11.59 -1.58 -8.64
CA GLU A 50 12.05 -0.52 -7.76
C GLU A 50 11.29 0.78 -8.09
N VAL A 51 10.49 1.24 -7.14
CA VAL A 51 9.79 2.52 -7.23
C VAL A 51 10.70 3.68 -6.82
N ASP A 52 10.62 4.79 -7.53
CA ASP A 52 11.30 6.04 -7.16
C ASP A 52 10.92 6.46 -5.73
N GLU A 53 11.91 6.87 -4.93
CA GLU A 53 11.70 7.32 -3.56
C GLU A 53 10.66 8.46 -3.51
N SER A 54 10.67 9.35 -4.52
CA SER A 54 9.71 10.45 -4.62
C SER A 54 8.26 9.98 -4.82
N ALA A 55 8.05 8.87 -5.52
CA ALA A 55 6.74 8.24 -5.70
C ALA A 55 6.27 7.58 -4.40
N VAL A 56 7.18 6.88 -3.70
CA VAL A 56 6.90 6.29 -2.38
C VAL A 56 6.52 7.35 -1.36
N ARG A 57 7.27 8.47 -1.29
CA ARG A 57 6.97 9.60 -0.40
C ARG A 57 5.64 10.29 -0.73
N ARG A 58 5.22 10.28 -2.00
CA ARG A 58 3.91 10.83 -2.41
C ARG A 58 2.76 9.91 -1.98
N ALA A 59 2.94 8.60 -2.11
CA ALA A 59 1.91 7.61 -1.75
C ALA A 59 1.83 7.36 -0.24
N SER A 60 2.93 7.57 0.50
CA SER A 60 3.01 7.28 1.93
C SER A 60 3.15 8.57 2.77
N PRO A 61 2.16 8.88 3.61
CA PRO A 61 2.24 9.98 4.58
C PRO A 61 3.46 9.89 5.50
N ALA A 62 3.96 8.67 5.75
CA ALA A 62 5.11 8.42 6.61
C ALA A 62 6.40 9.11 6.08
N GLY A 63 6.53 9.26 4.76
CA GLY A 63 7.69 9.94 4.16
C GLY A 63 7.78 11.42 4.54
N TYR A 64 6.65 12.10 4.74
CA TYR A 64 6.60 13.50 5.19
C TYR A 64 6.56 13.62 6.72
N LEU A 65 5.78 12.77 7.38
CA LEU A 65 5.60 12.82 8.84
C LEU A 65 6.91 12.54 9.59
N GLY A 66 7.80 11.73 9.02
CA GLY A 66 9.14 11.50 9.56
C GLY A 66 9.94 12.81 9.68
N GLU A 67 10.01 13.60 8.61
CA GLU A 67 10.74 14.87 8.61
C GLU A 67 10.14 15.90 9.58
N VAL A 68 8.81 15.98 9.65
CA VAL A 68 8.12 16.87 10.60
C VAL A 68 8.43 16.48 12.04
N LYS A 69 8.35 15.18 12.35
CA LYS A 69 8.71 14.65 13.66
C LYS A 69 10.15 15.01 14.02
N GLU A 70 11.08 14.83 13.08
CA GLU A 70 12.50 15.06 13.33
C GLU A 70 12.79 16.54 13.67
N ARG A 71 12.11 17.47 12.97
CA ARG A 71 12.15 18.90 13.28
C ARG A 71 11.58 19.21 14.66
N LEU A 72 10.44 18.62 15.01
CA LEU A 72 9.83 18.80 16.34
C LEU A 72 10.74 18.27 17.45
N ASP A 73 11.35 17.09 17.25
CA ASP A 73 12.27 16.48 18.21
C ASP A 73 13.55 17.32 18.38
N ALA A 74 14.02 17.99 17.31
CA ALA A 74 15.16 18.90 17.39
C ALA A 74 14.84 20.16 18.21
N VAL A 75 13.68 20.78 17.97
CA VAL A 75 13.20 21.94 18.75
C VAL A 75 13.00 21.56 20.21
N ALA A 76 12.33 20.44 20.47
CA ALA A 76 12.08 19.95 21.82
C ALA A 76 13.39 19.68 22.57
N ARG A 77 14.38 19.05 21.94
CA ARG A 77 15.70 18.84 22.54
C ARG A 77 16.42 20.14 22.89
N ARG A 78 16.34 21.15 22.03
CA ARG A 78 16.94 22.46 22.30
C ARG A 78 16.31 23.17 23.49
N ILE A 79 14.99 23.07 23.62
CA ILE A 79 14.25 23.65 24.74
C ILE A 79 14.55 22.88 26.03
N ALA A 80 14.50 21.55 25.99
CA ALA A 80 14.65 20.70 27.17
C ALA A 80 16.09 20.63 27.69
N TYR A 81 17.08 20.63 26.79
CA TYR A 81 18.48 20.36 27.13
C TYR A 81 19.45 21.48 26.76
N GLY A 82 18.99 22.58 26.18
CA GLY A 82 19.83 23.74 25.85
C GLY A 82 20.84 23.50 24.71
N ARG A 83 20.69 22.44 23.91
CA ARG A 83 21.52 22.14 22.73
C ARG A 83 20.69 22.17 21.45
#